data_AF-A0A1Z4KWK6-F1
#
_entry.id   AF-A0A1Z4KWK6-F1
#
_cell.length_a   1.000
_cell.length_b   1.000
_cell.length_c   1.000
_cell.angle_alpha   90.00
_cell.angle_beta   90.00
_cell.angle_gamma   90.00
#
_symmetry.space_group_name_H-M   'P 1'
#
loop_
_entity.id
_entity.type
_entity.pdbx_description
1 polymer ?
#
loop_
_entity_poly.entity_id
_entity_poly.type
_entity_poly.pdbx_seq_one_letter_code
_entity_poly.pdbx_strand_id
1 'polypeptide(L)'
;MAVLITLKKVREAKGISQNDLARITGYSVQNIQKIEQGRVSSLTLDAFDRFCKALGCLPGDLLEYTPDDDGQPEVITPEQSKIEVADNIKQKTKSSAKKKSVGQMLRIEKKTA
;
A
#
# COMPACT_ATOMS: atom_id res chain seq x y z
N MET A 1 7.28 7.52 -3.00
CA MET A 1 6.84 8.93 -3.01
C MET A 1 6.66 9.36 -1.57
N ALA A 2 7.53 10.24 -1.07
CA ALA A 2 7.64 10.45 0.38
C ALA A 2 6.59 11.40 0.99
N VAL A 3 5.85 12.16 0.18
CA VAL A 3 4.81 13.10 0.64
C VAL A 3 3.51 12.84 -0.11
N LEU A 4 2.43 12.68 0.65
CA LEU A 4 1.07 12.38 0.18
C LEU A 4 0.11 13.51 0.57
N ILE A 5 -0.96 13.66 -0.20
CA ILE A 5 -2.01 14.64 0.05
C ILE A 5 -3.21 13.93 0.67
N THR A 6 -3.57 14.29 1.90
CA THR A 6 -4.57 13.58 2.73
C THR A 6 -5.93 14.27 2.74
N LEU A 7 -6.35 14.81 1.59
CA LEU A 7 -7.59 15.57 1.45
C LEU A 7 -8.83 14.78 1.93
N LYS A 8 -8.88 13.47 1.65
CA LYS A 8 -10.00 12.60 2.05
C LYS A 8 -10.19 12.58 3.56
N LYS A 9 -9.09 12.37 4.30
CA LYS A 9 -9.08 12.29 5.77
C LYS A 9 -9.60 13.58 6.39
N VAL A 10 -9.11 14.72 5.94
CA VAL A 10 -9.55 16.04 6.45
C VAL A 10 -11.00 16.32 6.09
N ARG A 11 -11.41 16.04 4.84
CA ARG A 11 -12.81 16.24 4.40
C ARG A 11 -13.79 15.39 5.22
N GLU A 12 -13.49 14.11 5.43
CA GLU A 12 -14.32 13.20 6.22
C GLU A 12 -14.40 13.60 7.68
N ALA A 13 -13.27 14.04 8.28
CA ALA A 13 -13.26 14.58 9.64
C ALA A 13 -14.15 15.83 9.81
N LYS A 14 -14.36 16.60 8.74
CA LYS A 14 -15.26 17.77 8.71
C LYS A 14 -16.71 17.43 8.34
N GLY A 15 -17.01 16.17 7.99
CA GLY A 15 -18.35 15.73 7.60
C GLY A 15 -18.84 16.31 6.27
N ILE A 16 -17.94 16.76 5.40
CA ILE A 16 -18.28 17.40 4.12
C ILE A 16 -18.28 16.34 3.00
N SER A 17 -19.31 16.33 2.14
CA SER A 17 -19.32 15.42 0.99
C SER A 17 -18.38 15.89 -0.13
N GLN A 18 -17.93 15.00 -1.02
CA GLN A 18 -17.14 15.41 -2.19
C GLN A 18 -17.89 16.43 -3.08
N ASN A 19 -19.22 16.28 -3.19
CA ASN A 19 -20.07 17.20 -3.96
C ASN A 19 -20.12 18.59 -3.32
N ASP A 20 -20.23 18.66 -2.00
CA ASP A 20 -20.26 19.94 -1.30
C ASP A 20 -18.90 20.62 -1.34
N LEU A 21 -17.82 19.85 -1.15
CA LEU A 21 -16.47 20.38 -1.30
C LEU A 21 -16.23 20.92 -2.72
N ALA A 22 -16.71 20.23 -3.76
CA ALA A 22 -16.66 20.70 -5.14
C ALA A 22 -17.38 22.05 -5.30
N ARG A 23 -18.60 22.17 -4.75
CA ARG A 23 -19.38 23.42 -4.82
C ARG A 23 -18.70 24.58 -4.10
N ILE A 24 -18.18 24.35 -2.89
CA ILE A 24 -17.54 25.39 -2.06
C ILE A 24 -16.21 25.82 -2.68
N THR A 25 -15.41 24.85 -3.11
CA THR A 25 -14.07 25.13 -3.62
C THR A 25 -14.08 25.56 -5.07
N GLY A 26 -15.11 25.24 -5.87
CA GLY A 26 -15.15 25.51 -7.31
C GLY A 26 -14.33 24.52 -8.14
N TYR A 27 -13.94 23.38 -7.58
CA TYR A 27 -13.34 22.26 -8.31
C TYR A 27 -14.41 21.26 -8.76
N SER A 28 -14.11 20.46 -9.79
CA SER A 28 -14.97 19.33 -10.14
C SER A 28 -14.81 18.19 -9.12
N VAL A 29 -15.88 17.42 -8.94
CA VAL A 29 -15.88 16.22 -8.08
C VAL A 29 -14.80 15.23 -8.55
N GLN A 30 -14.63 15.10 -9.87
CA GLN A 30 -13.60 14.24 -10.46
C GLN A 30 -12.18 14.72 -10.11
N ASN A 31 -11.94 16.03 -10.03
CA ASN A 31 -10.63 16.54 -9.61
C ASN A 31 -10.36 16.22 -8.13
N ILE A 32 -11.36 16.43 -7.26
CA ILE A 32 -11.27 16.06 -5.85
C ILE A 32 -10.97 14.56 -5.71
N GLN A 33 -11.66 13.69 -6.45
CA GLN A 33 -11.40 12.25 -6.43
C GLN A 33 -9.99 11.89 -6.86
N LYS A 34 -9.45 12.54 -7.91
CA LYS A 34 -8.06 12.34 -8.34
C LYS A 34 -7.06 12.73 -7.25
N ILE A 35 -7.30 13.84 -6.56
CA ILE A 35 -6.47 14.29 -5.44
C ILE A 35 -6.53 13.26 -4.29
N GLU A 36 -7.74 12.84 -3.90
CA GLU A 36 -7.93 11.86 -2.82
C GLU A 36 -7.32 10.48 -3.11
N GLN A 37 -7.20 10.12 -4.39
CA GLN A 37 -6.59 8.86 -4.84
C GLN A 37 -5.08 8.98 -5.05
N GLY A 38 -4.47 10.13 -4.78
CA GLY A 38 -3.04 10.37 -5.02
C GLY A 38 -2.64 10.39 -6.49
N ARG A 39 -3.60 10.56 -7.41
CA ARG A 39 -3.35 10.60 -8.87
C ARG A 39 -2.89 11.99 -9.35
N VAL A 40 -2.59 12.89 -8.42
CA VAL A 40 -2.12 14.24 -8.66
C VAL A 40 -0.75 14.38 -8.00
N SER A 41 0.22 14.90 -8.76
CA SER A 41 1.60 15.06 -8.30
C SER A 41 1.83 16.33 -7.47
N SER A 42 0.98 17.35 -7.62
CA SER A 42 1.12 18.62 -6.91
C SER A 42 -0.19 19.40 -6.81
N LEU A 43 -0.29 20.26 -5.80
CA LEU A 43 -1.32 21.28 -5.67
C LEU A 43 -0.67 22.66 -5.70
N THR A 44 -1.34 23.62 -6.33
CA THR A 44 -0.93 25.03 -6.30
C THR A 44 -1.26 25.65 -4.94
N LEU A 45 -0.62 26.77 -4.60
CA LEU A 45 -0.95 27.51 -3.37
C LEU A 45 -2.41 27.99 -3.35
N ASP A 46 -2.96 28.37 -4.51
CA ASP A 46 -4.39 28.68 -4.66
C ASP A 46 -5.29 27.49 -4.29
N ALA A 47 -4.91 26.29 -4.72
CA ALA A 47 -5.65 25.09 -4.36
C ALA A 47 -5.62 24.87 -2.84
N PHE A 48 -4.45 24.99 -2.22
CA PHE A 48 -4.32 24.92 -0.76
C PHE A 48 -5.19 25.97 -0.06
N ASP A 49 -5.15 27.22 -0.47
CA ASP A 49 -5.97 28.30 0.11
C ASP A 49 -7.47 27.98 0.05
N ARG A 50 -7.95 27.53 -1.12
CA ARG A 50 -9.37 27.18 -1.32
C ARG A 50 -9.79 25.99 -0.48
N PHE A 51 -8.99 24.92 -0.44
CA PHE A 51 -9.30 23.75 0.41
C PHE A 51 -9.21 24.07 1.90
N CYS A 52 -8.20 24.82 2.33
CA CYS A 52 -8.04 25.22 3.73
C CYS A 52 -9.21 26.10 4.21
N LYS A 53 -9.65 27.06 3.40
CA LYS A 53 -10.84 27.88 3.69
C LYS A 53 -12.12 27.06 3.76
N ALA A 54 -12.32 26.14 2.81
CA ALA A 54 -13.51 25.31 2.75
C ALA A 54 -13.61 24.32 3.92
N LEU A 55 -12.47 23.77 4.36
CA LEU A 55 -12.40 22.75 5.41
C LEU A 55 -12.10 23.35 6.80
N GLY A 56 -11.72 24.63 6.88
CA GLY A 56 -11.24 25.26 8.11
C GLY A 56 -10.06 24.48 8.70
N CYS A 57 -9.03 24.27 7.89
CA CYS A 57 -7.82 23.52 8.26
C CYS A 57 -6.56 24.28 7.84
N LEU A 58 -5.40 23.83 8.33
CA LEU A 58 -4.09 24.32 7.92
C LEU A 58 -3.55 23.51 6.74
N PRO A 59 -2.61 24.05 5.94
CA PRO A 59 -1.98 23.29 4.85
C PRO A 59 -1.26 22.03 5.33
N GLY A 60 -0.68 22.08 6.53
CA GLY A 60 -0.04 20.93 7.17
C GLY A 60 -1.00 19.78 7.47
N ASP A 61 -2.29 20.05 7.64
CA ASP A 61 -3.30 19.02 7.88
C ASP A 61 -3.58 18.20 6.60
N LEU A 62 -3.31 18.77 5.43
CA LEU A 62 -3.53 18.17 4.11
C LEU A 62 -2.29 17.42 3.59
N LEU A 63 -1.17 17.46 4.31
CA LEU A 63 0.10 16.89 3.90
C LEU A 63 0.54 15.83 4.90
N GLU A 64 0.90 14.65 4.40
CA GLU A 64 1.45 13.57 5.22
C GLU A 64 2.77 13.11 4.60
N TYR A 65 3.83 13.06 5.42
CA TYR A 65 5.08 12.44 5.03
C TYR A 65 5.01 10.95 5.37
N THR A 66 5.16 10.11 4.36
CA THR A 66 5.30 8.67 4.52
C THR A 66 6.66 8.29 3.93
N PRO A 67 7.68 7.96 4.75
CA PRO A 67 8.95 7.50 4.21
C PRO A 67 8.68 6.28 3.34
N ASP A 68 9.35 6.22 2.18
CA ASP A 68 9.32 5.02 1.35
C ASP A 68 9.92 3.88 2.17
N ASP A 69 9.06 3.00 2.70
CA ASP A 69 9.48 1.65 3.03
C ASP A 69 9.66 0.95 1.68
N ASP A 70 10.74 0.19 1.51
CA ASP A 70 11.14 -0.41 0.23
C ASP A 70 10.15 -1.50 -0.27
N GLY A 71 8.90 -1.49 0.20
CA GLY A 71 7.78 -2.36 -0.17
C GLY A 71 6.54 -1.52 -0.51
N GLN A 72 6.14 -1.60 -1.78
CA GLN A 72 4.98 -0.95 -2.38
C GLN A 72 3.72 -1.02 -1.49
N PRO A 73 2.93 0.05 -1.34
CA PRO A 73 1.60 -0.06 -0.77
C PRO A 73 0.67 -0.79 -1.78
N GLU A 74 0.23 -2.00 -1.43
CA GLU A 74 -0.89 -2.66 -2.09
C GLU A 74 -2.15 -1.79 -1.95
N VAL A 75 -2.49 -1.04 -2.99
CA VAL A 75 -3.81 -0.43 -3.10
C VAL A 75 -4.79 -1.54 -3.44
N ILE A 76 -5.44 -2.10 -2.41
CA ILE A 76 -6.58 -3.01 -2.57
C ILE A 76 -7.75 -2.16 -3.12
N THR A 77 -7.98 -2.23 -4.44
CA THR A 77 -9.22 -1.73 -5.03
C THR A 77 -10.30 -2.82 -4.92
N PRO A 78 -11.57 -2.49 -4.57
CA PRO A 78 -12.64 -3.48 -4.44
C PRO A 78 -13.08 -4.20 -5.73
N GLU A 79 -12.45 -3.95 -6.88
CA GLU A 79 -12.96 -4.40 -8.18
C GLU A 79 -12.33 -5.72 -8.69
N GLN A 80 -11.37 -6.31 -7.97
CA GLN A 80 -10.72 -7.56 -8.41
C GLN A 80 -11.36 -8.86 -7.88
N SER A 81 -12.59 -8.82 -7.34
CA SER A 81 -13.34 -10.05 -7.02
C SER A 81 -14.10 -10.56 -8.25
N LYS A 82 -13.39 -10.96 -9.32
CA LYS A 82 -13.94 -11.79 -10.41
C LYS A 82 -12.83 -12.34 -11.32
N ILE A 83 -11.88 -13.10 -10.77
CA ILE A 83 -11.12 -14.09 -11.55
C ILE A 83 -11.08 -15.39 -10.74
N GLU A 84 -11.99 -16.28 -11.14
CA GLU A 84 -11.85 -17.74 -11.22
C GLU A 84 -11.22 -18.49 -10.05
N VAL A 85 -12.09 -18.98 -9.17
CA VAL A 85 -11.85 -20.18 -8.38
C VAL A 85 -11.85 -21.37 -9.34
N ALA A 86 -10.67 -21.75 -9.83
CA ALA A 86 -10.44 -23.05 -10.44
C ALA A 86 -9.20 -23.69 -9.81
N ASP A 87 -9.48 -24.65 -8.93
CA ASP A 87 -8.70 -25.83 -8.62
C ASP A 87 -7.19 -25.69 -8.41
N ASN A 88 -6.79 -25.59 -7.15
CA ASN A 88 -5.55 -26.24 -6.72
C ASN A 88 -5.63 -26.74 -5.27
N ILE A 89 -6.53 -27.69 -5.04
CA ILE A 89 -6.40 -28.63 -3.91
C ILE A 89 -5.78 -29.92 -4.45
N LYS A 90 -4.45 -29.94 -4.58
CA LYS A 90 -3.66 -31.15 -4.29
C LYS A 90 -2.47 -30.80 -3.40
N GLN A 91 -2.81 -30.87 -2.13
CA GLN A 91 -2.00 -31.16 -0.97
C GLN A 91 -0.70 -31.93 -1.26
N LYS A 92 0.40 -31.39 -0.73
CA LYS A 92 1.31 -32.03 0.23
C LYS A 92 1.41 -33.56 0.15
N THR A 93 2.52 -34.06 -0.42
CA THR A 93 3.55 -34.87 0.26
C THR A 93 4.84 -34.67 -0.58
N LYS A 94 6.02 -34.27 -0.10
CA LYS A 94 6.81 -34.77 1.02
C LYS A 94 7.73 -33.64 1.53
N SER A 95 7.55 -33.26 2.79
CA SER A 95 8.57 -32.56 3.58
C SER A 95 9.66 -33.55 3.98
N SER A 96 10.91 -33.14 3.82
CA SER A 96 12.11 -33.53 4.57
C SER A 96 11.93 -34.57 5.67
N ALA A 97 12.47 -35.78 5.44
CA ALA A 97 12.92 -36.65 6.51
C ALA A 97 14.45 -36.67 6.50
N LYS A 98 15.02 -35.93 7.43
CA LYS A 98 16.43 -35.94 7.83
C LYS A 98 16.85 -37.35 8.23
N LYS A 99 17.77 -37.98 7.48
CA LYS A 99 18.62 -39.08 7.96
C LYS A 99 20.04 -38.94 7.41
N LYS A 100 20.92 -38.35 8.22
CA LYS A 100 22.35 -38.64 8.17
C LYS A 100 22.50 -40.11 8.56
N SER A 101 22.93 -40.96 7.63
CA SER A 101 23.43 -42.30 7.95
C SER A 101 24.92 -42.30 7.71
N VAL A 102 25.64 -42.40 8.83
CA VAL A 102 27.07 -42.67 8.94
C VAL A 102 27.32 -44.11 8.51
N GLY A 103 28.43 -44.37 7.79
CA GLY A 103 29.14 -45.65 7.86
C GLY A 103 29.11 -46.54 6.63
N GLN A 104 30.13 -46.40 5.77
CA GLN A 104 30.84 -47.48 5.07
C GLN A 104 32.13 -46.84 4.53
N MET A 105 33.34 -47.40 4.62
CA MET A 105 33.78 -48.75 4.94
C MET A 105 35.26 -48.67 5.38
N LEU A 106 35.65 -49.50 6.35
CA LEU A 106 37.02 -49.65 6.82
C LEU A 106 37.97 -50.09 5.69
N ARG A 107 39.16 -49.47 5.62
CA ARG A 107 40.40 -50.13 5.21
C ARG A 107 41.40 -49.99 6.34
N ILE A 108 41.56 -51.07 7.09
CA ILE A 108 42.69 -51.32 7.97
C ILE A 108 43.74 -51.98 7.08
N GLU A 109 44.91 -51.38 6.89
CA GLU A 109 46.15 -52.15 6.88
C GLU A 109 47.24 -51.39 7.62
N LYS A 110 47.89 -52.15 8.49
CA LYS A 110 48.77 -51.77 9.58
C LYS A 110 50.14 -51.39 9.03
N LYS A 111 50.77 -50.37 9.61
CA LYS A 111 52.23 -50.22 9.53
C LYS A 111 52.78 -49.96 10.93
N THR A 112 53.31 -51.03 11.53
CA THR A 112 54.14 -51.00 12.73
C THR A 112 55.48 -51.60 12.36
N ALA A 113 56.54 -50.80 12.52
CA ALA A 113 57.87 -51.15 13.04
C ALA A 113 58.73 -49.90 12.93
#